data_AF-A0A1F0QL81-F1
#
_entry.id   AF-A0A1F0QL81-F1
#
_cell.length_a   1.000
_cell.length_b   1.000
_cell.length_c   1.000
_cell.angle_alpha   90.00
_cell.angle_beta   90.00
_cell.angle_gamma   90.00
#
_symmetry.space_group_name_H-M   'P 1'
#
loop_
_entity.id
_entity.type
_entity.pdbx_description
1 polymer ?
#
loop_
_entity_poly.entity_id
_entity_poly.type
_entity_poly.pdbx_seq_one_letter_code
_entity_poly.pdbx_strand_id
1 'polypeptide(L)'
;MYAYDVRTRTTPIPTPLIVRVMGTVGVAGSIAVMVSQLAIGPKLLIALGCVALAVAITLLHPYRGEMRAFAEEKRVSTVPSISMLVPLMLWWLALMLAPLAQWPAWGVTLTFALVAGAAWVLYPHVDGSRRLAYAD
;
A
#
# COMPACT_ATOMS: atom_id res chain seq x y z
N MET A 1 19.86 9.20 -1.15
CA MET A 1 19.18 8.46 -2.25
C MET A 1 19.06 9.42 -3.42
N TYR A 2 19.91 9.30 -4.44
CA TYR A 2 19.82 10.17 -5.61
C TYR A 2 18.65 9.71 -6.49
N ALA A 3 17.97 10.64 -7.18
CA ALA A 3 16.83 10.31 -8.05
C ALA A 3 17.19 9.32 -9.17
N TYR A 4 18.47 9.25 -9.55
CA TYR A 4 19.01 8.30 -10.51
C TYR A 4 18.97 6.84 -10.01
N ASP A 5 19.26 6.58 -8.73
CA ASP A 5 19.32 5.22 -8.17
C ASP A 5 17.96 4.51 -8.21
N VAL A 6 16.88 5.28 -8.20
CA VAL A 6 15.49 4.79 -8.18
C VAL A 6 15.15 3.98 -9.43
N ARG A 7 15.83 4.20 -10.56
CA ARG A 7 15.59 3.43 -11.80
C ARG A 7 16.61 2.33 -12.05
N THR A 8 17.82 2.49 -11.53
CA THR A 8 18.95 1.61 -11.88
C THR A 8 19.05 0.38 -10.98
N ARG A 9 18.54 0.45 -9.74
CA ARG A 9 18.62 -0.67 -8.80
C ARG A 9 17.45 -1.65 -8.95
N THR A 10 17.77 -2.91 -9.18
CA THR A 10 16.80 -4.01 -9.23
C THR A 10 16.40 -4.42 -7.82
N THR A 11 15.12 -4.73 -7.63
CA THR A 11 14.62 -5.30 -6.37
C THR A 11 14.95 -6.79 -6.34
N PRO A 12 15.77 -7.27 -5.38
CA PRO A 12 16.14 -8.68 -5.31
C PRO A 12 14.93 -9.59 -5.10
N ILE A 13 14.01 -9.18 -4.22
CA ILE A 13 12.76 -9.88 -3.93
C ILE A 13 11.62 -8.92 -4.29
N PRO A 14 11.04 -9.03 -5.51
CA PRO A 14 9.92 -8.18 -5.90
C PRO A 14 8.65 -8.57 -5.14
N THR A 15 7.76 -7.60 -4.89
CA THR A 15 6.44 -7.89 -4.32
C THR A 15 5.71 -8.93 -5.18
N PRO A 16 5.27 -10.06 -4.63
CA PRO A 16 4.47 -11.04 -5.36
C PRO A 16 3.24 -10.37 -5.95
N LEU A 17 2.90 -10.72 -7.20
CA LEU A 17 1.82 -10.06 -7.93
C LEU A 17 0.49 -10.10 -7.17
N ILE A 18 0.17 -11.23 -6.55
CA ILE A 18 -1.05 -11.39 -5.75
C ILE A 18 -1.08 -10.43 -4.55
N VAL A 19 0.04 -10.28 -3.83
CA VAL A 19 0.14 -9.36 -2.69
C VAL A 19 -0.04 -7.92 -3.16
N ARG A 20 0.62 -7.57 -4.28
CA ARG A 20 0.54 -6.22 -4.84
C ARG A 20 -0.87 -5.88 -5.32
N VAL A 21 -1.53 -6.78 -6.03
CA VAL A 21 -2.90 -6.59 -6.52
C VAL A 21 -3.87 -6.46 -5.35
N MET A 22 -3.89 -7.44 -4.44
CA MET A 22 -4.83 -7.46 -3.32
C MET A 22 -4.62 -6.28 -2.38
N GLY A 23 -3.37 -5.94 -2.13
CA GLY A 23 -2.99 -4.75 -1.38
C GLY A 23 -3.45 -3.44 -2.02
N THR A 24 -3.21 -3.29 -3.32
CA THR A 24 -3.64 -2.12 -4.10
C THR A 24 -5.16 -1.98 -4.07
N VAL A 25 -5.87 -3.08 -4.30
CA VAL A 25 -7.35 -3.12 -4.27
C VAL A 25 -7.86 -2.82 -2.86
N GLY A 26 -7.22 -3.31 -1.81
CA GLY A 26 -7.60 -3.01 -0.43
C GLY A 26 -7.44 -1.51 -0.10
N VAL A 27 -6.29 -0.91 -0.42
CA VAL A 27 -6.07 0.52 -0.19
C VAL A 27 -7.07 1.37 -0.99
N ALA A 28 -7.18 1.11 -2.30
CA ALA A 28 -8.10 1.84 -3.18
C ALA A 28 -9.56 1.67 -2.76
N GLY A 29 -9.96 0.44 -2.44
CA GLY A 29 -11.32 0.10 -2.00
C GLY A 29 -11.70 0.81 -0.71
N SER A 30 -10.79 0.86 0.28
CA SER A 30 -11.04 1.53 1.55
C SER A 30 -11.36 3.02 1.39
N ILE A 31 -10.61 3.73 0.52
CA ILE A 31 -10.80 5.16 0.28
C ILE A 31 -12.02 5.40 -0.62
N ALA A 32 -12.17 4.61 -1.68
CA ALA A 32 -13.28 4.76 -2.63
C ALA A 32 -14.66 4.55 -1.96
N VAL A 33 -14.78 3.58 -1.06
CA VAL A 33 -16.02 3.37 -0.31
C VAL A 33 -16.32 4.55 0.61
N MET A 34 -15.30 5.12 1.26
CA MET A 34 -15.49 6.23 2.20
C MET A 34 -16.07 7.48 1.52
N VAL A 35 -15.67 7.76 0.26
CA VAL A 35 -16.20 8.91 -0.51
C VAL A 35 -17.59 8.68 -1.12
N SER A 36 -18.15 7.46 -1.03
CA SER A 36 -19.44 7.10 -1.65
C SER A 36 -20.64 7.75 -0.96
N GLN A 37 -21.85 7.53 -1.47
CA GLN A 37 -23.12 7.93 -0.83
C GLN A 37 -23.72 6.85 0.09
N LEU A 38 -22.98 5.77 0.37
CA LEU A 38 -23.45 4.72 1.28
C LEU A 38 -23.66 5.25 2.71
N ALA A 39 -24.55 4.58 3.45
CA ALA A 39 -24.71 4.84 4.87
C ALA A 39 -23.39 4.58 5.64
N ILE A 40 -23.20 5.29 6.76
CA ILE A 40 -21.95 5.26 7.54
C ILE A 40 -21.57 3.85 8.02
N GLY A 41 -22.55 3.03 8.42
CA GLY A 41 -22.31 1.67 8.90
C GLY A 41 -21.65 0.78 7.83
N PRO A 42 -22.30 0.57 6.66
CA PRO A 42 -21.72 -0.16 5.54
C PRO A 42 -20.39 0.40 5.06
N LYS A 43 -20.26 1.73 5.01
CA LYS A 43 -19.00 2.40 4.66
C LYS A 43 -17.84 1.90 5.53
N LEU A 44 -18.00 2.01 6.85
CA LEU A 44 -16.95 1.65 7.81
C LEU A 44 -16.62 0.16 7.73
N LEU A 45 -17.64 -0.71 7.67
CA LEU A 45 -17.43 -2.16 7.58
C LEU A 45 -16.62 -2.56 6.35
N ILE A 46 -16.99 -2.05 5.17
CA ILE A 46 -16.30 -2.40 3.93
C ILE A 46 -14.88 -1.82 3.94
N ALA A 47 -14.70 -0.56 4.37
CA ALA A 47 -13.37 0.05 4.41
C ALA A 47 -12.43 -0.66 5.38
N LEU A 48 -12.91 -1.03 6.57
CA LEU A 48 -12.12 -1.81 7.54
C LEU A 48 -11.79 -3.20 6.98
N GLY A 49 -12.71 -3.86 6.29
CA GLY A 49 -12.46 -5.12 5.60
C GLY A 49 -11.35 -4.98 4.55
N CYS A 50 -11.39 -3.92 3.75
CA CYS A 50 -10.35 -3.61 2.75
C CYS A 50 -8.98 -3.34 3.37
N VAL A 51 -8.91 -2.57 4.47
CA VAL A 51 -7.67 -2.32 5.21
C VAL A 51 -7.14 -3.61 5.83
N ALA A 52 -7.99 -4.39 6.49
CA ALA A 52 -7.63 -5.67 7.10
C ALA A 52 -7.07 -6.63 6.04
N LEU A 53 -7.69 -6.70 4.87
CA LEU A 53 -7.22 -7.51 3.75
C LEU A 53 -5.85 -7.05 3.24
N ALA A 54 -5.63 -5.75 3.04
CA ALA A 54 -4.35 -5.22 2.59
C ALA A 54 -3.22 -5.49 3.59
N VAL A 55 -3.50 -5.35 4.89
CA VAL A 55 -2.56 -5.67 5.97
C VAL A 55 -2.29 -7.18 6.03
N ALA A 56 -3.34 -7.99 6.04
CA ALA A 56 -3.24 -9.44 6.16
C ALA A 56 -2.44 -10.06 5.00
N ILE A 57 -2.75 -9.72 3.75
CA ILE A 57 -2.03 -10.28 2.60
C ILE A 57 -0.56 -9.85 2.59
N THR A 58 -0.25 -8.65 3.08
CA THR A 58 1.12 -8.14 3.12
C THR A 58 1.93 -8.79 4.22
N LEU A 59 1.34 -9.03 5.38
CA LEU A 59 2.05 -9.52 6.56
C LEU A 59 2.09 -11.05 6.65
N LEU A 60 1.04 -11.74 6.18
CA LEU A 60 0.92 -13.20 6.30
C LEU A 60 1.53 -13.95 5.11
N HIS A 61 1.78 -13.28 3.98
CA HIS A 61 2.30 -13.97 2.82
C HIS A 61 3.77 -14.43 3.02
N PRO A 62 4.14 -15.65 2.60
CA PRO A 62 5.46 -16.25 2.88
C PRO A 62 6.67 -15.40 2.48
N TYR A 63 6.53 -14.58 1.43
CA TYR A 63 7.59 -13.67 0.98
C TYR A 63 8.14 -12.74 2.09
N ARG A 64 7.38 -12.46 3.14
CA ARG A 64 7.89 -11.69 4.30
C ARG A 64 9.01 -12.41 5.03
N GLY A 65 8.98 -13.75 5.06
CA GLY A 65 10.06 -14.57 5.59
C GLY A 65 11.32 -14.45 4.73
N GLU A 66 11.17 -14.52 3.40
CA GLU A 66 12.28 -14.35 2.44
C GLU A 66 12.93 -12.97 2.57
N MET A 67 12.13 -11.91 2.69
CA MET A 67 12.64 -10.56 2.91
C MET A 67 13.42 -10.42 4.23
N ARG A 68 12.98 -11.10 5.29
CA ARG A 68 13.67 -11.10 6.59
C ARG A 68 15.00 -11.85 6.52
N ALA A 69 15.00 -13.04 5.91
CA ALA A 69 16.22 -13.83 5.71
C ALA A 69 17.27 -13.05 4.89
N PHE A 70 16.84 -12.38 3.81
CA PHE A 70 17.73 -11.53 3.01
C PHE A 70 18.29 -10.34 3.81
N ALA A 71 17.44 -9.69 4.63
CA ALA A 71 17.87 -8.57 5.47
C ALA A 71 18.89 -9.02 6.54
N GLU A 72 18.71 -10.21 7.12
CA GLU A 72 19.65 -10.81 8.07
C GLU A 72 20.99 -11.15 7.39
N GLU A 73 20.96 -11.81 6.22
CA GLU A 73 22.15 -12.16 5.45
C GLU A 73 22.99 -10.92 5.09
N LYS A 74 22.32 -9.84 4.68
CA LYS A 74 22.97 -8.58 4.30
C LYS A 74 23.20 -7.62 5.47
N ARG A 75 22.87 -8.00 6.72
CA ARG A 75 22.93 -7.16 7.92
C ARG A 75 22.24 -5.80 7.75
N VAL A 76 21.14 -5.78 7.02
CA VAL A 76 20.37 -4.56 6.72
C VAL A 76 19.32 -4.36 7.81
N SER A 77 19.21 -3.13 8.29
CA SER A 77 18.18 -2.77 9.27
C SER A 77 16.78 -3.09 8.73
N THR A 78 15.95 -3.71 9.57
CA THR A 78 14.54 -4.01 9.30
C THR A 78 13.59 -2.91 9.81
N VAL A 79 14.13 -1.86 10.43
CA VAL A 79 13.35 -0.75 11.01
C VAL A 79 12.69 0.07 9.90
N PRO A 80 11.38 0.36 9.94
CA PRO A 80 10.71 1.16 8.92
C PRO A 80 11.40 2.51 8.69
N SER A 81 11.67 2.86 7.43
CA SER A 81 12.24 4.16 7.08
C SER A 81 11.13 5.21 6.87
N ILE A 82 11.48 6.50 6.99
CA ILE A 82 10.55 7.62 6.75
C ILE A 82 9.91 7.51 5.36
N SER A 83 10.66 7.08 4.35
CA SER A 83 10.15 6.88 3.00
C SER A 83 9.06 5.80 2.89
N MET A 84 8.99 4.85 3.83
CA MET A 84 7.90 3.87 3.93
C MET A 84 6.67 4.46 4.64
N LEU A 85 6.92 5.35 5.61
CA LEU A 85 5.86 5.99 6.40
C LEU A 85 5.11 7.06 5.61
N VAL A 86 5.79 7.83 4.75
CA VAL A 86 5.15 8.93 4.00
C VAL A 86 3.95 8.46 3.17
N PRO A 87 4.03 7.42 2.33
CA PRO A 87 2.86 6.91 1.60
C PRO A 87 1.72 6.48 2.53
N LEU A 88 2.05 5.83 3.65
CA LEU A 88 1.05 5.35 4.61
C LEU A 88 0.33 6.52 5.29
N MET A 89 1.05 7.59 5.63
CA MET A 89 0.47 8.82 6.19
C MET A 89 -0.43 9.54 5.19
N LEU A 90 -0.07 9.55 3.91
CA LEU A 90 -0.93 10.10 2.86
C LEU A 90 -2.21 9.28 2.68
N TRP A 91 -2.13 7.95 2.72
CA TRP A 91 -3.32 7.09 2.66
C TRP A 91 -4.21 7.25 3.89
N TRP A 92 -3.61 7.36 5.06
CA TRP A 92 -4.34 7.63 6.30
C TRP A 92 -5.07 8.97 6.25
N LEU A 93 -4.39 10.03 5.81
CA LEU A 93 -4.99 11.34 5.63
C LEU A 93 -6.14 11.29 4.62
N ALA A 94 -5.96 10.60 3.50
CA ALA A 94 -7.01 10.41 2.50
C ALA A 94 -8.24 9.69 3.10
N LEU A 95 -8.03 8.65 3.93
CA LEU A 95 -9.12 7.97 4.64
C LEU A 95 -9.86 8.88 5.63
N MET A 96 -9.15 9.75 6.34
CA MET A 96 -9.76 10.69 7.28
C MET A 96 -10.60 11.75 6.58
N LEU A 97 -10.18 12.19 5.40
CA LEU A 97 -10.88 13.22 4.63
C LEU A 97 -12.00 12.64 3.75
N ALA A 98 -11.90 11.36 3.35
CA ALA A 98 -12.84 10.73 2.42
C ALA A 98 -14.32 10.80 2.84
N PRO A 99 -14.70 10.62 4.12
CA PRO A 99 -16.11 10.70 4.56
C PRO A 99 -16.76 12.07 4.35
N LEU A 100 -15.96 13.13 4.20
CA LEU A 100 -16.45 14.49 3.91
C LEU A 100 -17.03 14.58 2.50
N ALA A 101 -16.66 13.65 1.61
CA ALA A 101 -17.21 13.52 0.27
C ALA A 101 -18.43 12.58 0.26
N GLN A 102 -19.41 12.90 -0.61
CA GLN A 102 -20.61 12.09 -0.84
C GLN A 102 -20.83 11.95 -2.36
N TRP A 103 -19.84 11.37 -3.02
CA TRP A 103 -19.78 11.32 -4.47
C TRP A 103 -20.69 10.22 -5.05
N PRO A 104 -21.30 10.48 -6.22
CA PRO A 104 -22.04 9.46 -6.96
C PRO A 104 -21.11 8.35 -7.45
N ALA A 105 -21.69 7.25 -7.95
CA ALA A 105 -20.96 6.05 -8.35
C ALA A 105 -19.76 6.31 -9.30
N TRP A 106 -19.89 7.24 -10.25
CA TRP A 106 -18.77 7.57 -11.15
C TRP A 106 -17.60 8.26 -10.43
N GLY A 107 -17.86 9.04 -9.37
CA GLY A 107 -16.81 9.67 -8.57
C GLY A 107 -16.10 8.63 -7.69
N VAL A 108 -16.84 7.64 -7.20
CA VAL A 108 -16.29 6.49 -6.47
C VAL A 108 -15.36 5.67 -7.36
N THR A 109 -15.77 5.36 -8.59
CA THR A 109 -14.92 4.60 -9.53
C THR A 109 -13.68 5.38 -9.96
N LEU A 110 -13.80 6.70 -10.18
CA LEU A 110 -12.66 7.57 -10.46
C LEU A 110 -11.68 7.58 -9.28
N THR A 111 -12.18 7.74 -8.05
CA THR A 111 -11.36 7.72 -6.83
C THR A 111 -10.63 6.39 -6.70
N PHE A 112 -11.34 5.28 -6.91
CA PHE A 112 -10.74 3.95 -6.91
C PHE A 112 -9.60 3.85 -7.92
N ALA A 113 -9.82 4.27 -9.17
CA ALA A 113 -8.81 4.18 -10.22
C ALA A 113 -7.55 5.02 -9.90
N LEU A 114 -7.73 6.26 -9.42
CA LEU A 114 -6.63 7.15 -9.06
C LEU A 114 -5.83 6.60 -7.87
N VAL A 115 -6.52 6.19 -6.81
CA VAL A 115 -5.88 5.62 -5.62
C VAL A 115 -5.22 4.28 -5.96
N ALA A 116 -5.84 3.44 -6.79
CA ALA A 116 -5.24 2.18 -7.25
C ALA A 116 -3.97 2.43 -8.05
N GLY A 117 -3.96 3.42 -8.95
CA GLY A 117 -2.75 3.80 -9.69
C GLY A 117 -1.62 4.26 -8.77
N ALA A 118 -1.94 5.13 -7.80
CA ALA A 118 -0.97 5.58 -6.81
C ALA A 118 -0.49 4.43 -5.92
N ALA A 119 -1.40 3.60 -5.42
CA ALA A 119 -1.10 2.47 -4.57
C ALA A 119 -0.25 1.43 -5.30
N TRP A 120 -0.52 1.16 -6.58
CA TRP A 120 0.28 0.24 -7.39
C TRP A 120 1.75 0.65 -7.46
N VAL A 121 2.02 1.95 -7.61
CA VAL A 121 3.39 2.50 -7.69
C VAL A 121 4.06 2.53 -6.31
N LEU A 122 3.32 2.90 -5.27
CA LEU A 122 3.86 3.08 -3.92
C LEU A 122 3.94 1.78 -3.11
N TYR A 123 3.22 0.71 -3.52
CA TYR A 123 3.14 -0.54 -2.76
C TYR A 123 4.50 -1.14 -2.39
N PRO A 124 5.47 -1.25 -3.33
CA PRO A 124 6.79 -1.79 -3.03
C PRO A 124 7.59 -0.96 -2.00
N HIS A 125 7.22 0.31 -1.80
CA HIS A 125 7.81 1.17 -0.77
C HIS A 125 7.14 0.94 0.58
N VAL A 126 5.83 0.67 0.60
CA VAL A 126 5.06 0.42 1.82
C VAL A 126 5.35 -0.96 2.39
N ASP A 127 5.40 -1.99 1.54
CA ASP A 127 5.76 -3.34 1.97
C ASP A 127 7.27 -3.48 2.29
N GLY A 128 8.08 -2.53 1.82
CA GLY A 128 9.51 -2.42 2.05
C GLY A 128 10.38 -3.27 1.11
N SER A 129 9.79 -3.98 0.14
CA SER A 129 10.53 -4.75 -0.88
C SER A 129 11.50 -3.88 -1.66
N ARG A 130 11.14 -2.62 -1.94
CA ARG A 130 11.99 -1.66 -2.66
C ARG A 130 13.26 -1.30 -1.90
N ARG A 131 13.26 -1.40 -0.56
CA ARG A 131 14.44 -1.12 0.25
C ARG A 131 15.55 -2.14 0.04
N LEU A 132 15.19 -3.39 -0.26
CA LEU A 132 16.17 -4.45 -0.48
C LEU A 132 17.09 -4.16 -1.68
N ALA A 133 16.66 -3.29 -2.61
CA ALA A 133 17.50 -2.80 -3.70
C ALA A 133 18.67 -1.91 -3.23
N TYR A 134 18.63 -1.41 -1.99
CA TYR A 134 19.64 -0.52 -1.39
C TYR A 134 20.50 -1.22 -0.34
N ALA A 135 20.40 -2.55 -0.26
CA ALA A 135 21.24 -3.42 0.55
C ALA A 135 22.51 -3.74 -0.24
N ASP A 136 23.51 -2.86 -0.16
CA ASP A 136 24.87 -3.12 -0.65
C ASP A 136 25.74 -3.70 0.47
#